data_AF-A0AAV8R3Z2-F1
#
_entry.id   AF-A0AAV8R3Z2-F1
#
_cell.length_a   1.000
_cell.length_b   1.000
_cell.length_c   1.000
_cell.angle_alpha   90.00
_cell.angle_beta   90.00
_cell.angle_gamma   90.00
#
_symmetry.space_group_name_H-M   'P 1'
#
loop_
_entity.id
_entity.type
_entity.pdbx_description
1 polymer ?
#
loop_
_entity_poly.entity_id
_entity_poly.type
_entity_poly.pdbx_seq_one_letter_code
_entity_poly.pdbx_strand_id
1 'polypeptide(L)'
;MSKCFEEKPALLGFHLLAEWEPHRQCWMGWPERLDNWRKGAFPSQSTFVKVATAISTFEPLTMCVSSGQHMIGFMRIVTSCIKIFVDRKPSSGDQGHQVADSGVGETA
;
A
#
# COMPACT_ATOMS: atom_id res chain seq x y z
N MET A 1 -2.46 14.84 7.93
CA MET A 1 -3.92 14.58 7.98
C MET A 1 -4.47 14.64 6.57
N SER A 2 -5.18 13.61 6.13
CA SER A 2 -5.85 13.61 4.83
C SER A 2 -7.13 14.44 4.92
N LYS A 3 -7.35 15.35 3.97
CA LYS A 3 -8.57 16.17 3.90
C LYS A 3 -9.67 15.35 3.23
N CYS A 4 -10.75 15.09 3.96
CA CYS A 4 -11.96 14.51 3.40
C CYS A 4 -12.94 15.65 3.09
N PHE A 5 -13.52 15.64 1.89
CA PHE A 5 -14.62 16.53 1.51
C PHE A 5 -15.94 15.81 1.73
N GLU A 6 -16.99 16.54 2.11
CA GLU A 6 -18.33 15.97 2.25
C GLU A 6 -19.07 15.88 0.91
N GLU A 7 -18.68 16.73 -0.04
CA GLU A 7 -19.28 16.81 -1.36
C GLU A 7 -18.81 15.68 -2.31
N LYS A 8 -19.67 15.33 -3.28
CA LYS A 8 -19.35 14.32 -4.29
C LYS A 8 -18.22 14.82 -5.21
N PRO A 9 -17.25 13.95 -5.61
CA PRO A 9 -16.15 14.34 -6.50
C PRO A 9 -16.59 15.03 -7.80
N ALA A 10 -17.70 14.58 -8.40
CA ALA A 10 -18.26 15.17 -9.62
C ALA A 10 -18.69 16.64 -9.44
N LEU A 11 -19.19 17.02 -8.26
CA LEU A 11 -19.57 18.42 -7.96
C LEU A 11 -18.34 19.31 -7.75
N LEU A 12 -17.20 18.70 -7.41
CA LEU A 12 -15.91 19.37 -7.26
C LEU A 12 -15.11 19.39 -8.58
N GLY A 13 -15.70 18.93 -9.69
CA GLY A 13 -15.08 18.89 -11.02
C GLY A 13 -14.13 17.72 -11.26
N PHE A 14 -14.02 16.76 -10.33
CA PHE A 14 -13.23 15.55 -10.52
C PHE A 14 -14.04 14.47 -11.23
N HIS A 15 -13.37 13.70 -12.09
CA HIS A 15 -13.93 12.52 -12.73
C HIS A 15 -12.88 11.40 -12.78
N LEU A 16 -13.36 10.17 -12.94
CA LEU A 16 -12.47 9.04 -13.18
C LEU A 16 -11.96 9.12 -14.61
N LEU A 17 -10.64 9.12 -14.79
CA LEU A 17 -10.03 9.03 -16.10
C LEU A 17 -10.08 7.58 -16.58
N ALA A 18 -10.16 7.42 -17.90
CA ALA A 18 -10.06 6.11 -18.51
C ALA A 18 -8.64 5.55 -18.39
N GLU A 19 -8.50 4.23 -18.36
CA GLU A 19 -7.22 3.52 -18.20
C GLU A 19 -6.26 3.69 -19.40
N TRP A 20 -6.74 4.21 -20.53
CA TRP A 20 -5.87 4.49 -21.69
C TRP A 20 -5.32 5.92 -21.72
N GLU A 21 -5.74 6.78 -20.79
CA GLU A 21 -5.20 8.12 -20.66
C GLU A 21 -3.75 8.08 -20.14
N PRO A 22 -2.93 9.13 -20.36
CA PRO A 22 -1.55 9.14 -19.89
C PRO A 22 -1.42 8.92 -18.39
N HIS A 23 -0.69 7.88 -18.01
CA HIS A 23 -0.43 7.55 -16.61
C HIS A 23 0.88 8.17 -16.12
N ARG A 24 0.88 8.57 -14.84
CA ARG A 24 2.09 9.04 -14.15
C ARG A 24 2.93 7.89 -13.59
N GLN A 25 2.27 6.85 -13.08
CA GLN A 25 2.89 5.70 -12.46
C GLN A 25 1.88 4.56 -12.23
N CYS A 26 2.38 3.35 -12.16
CA CYS A 26 1.64 2.16 -11.72
C CYS A 26 1.92 1.84 -10.25
N TRP A 27 0.91 1.32 -9.56
CA TRP A 27 1.03 0.78 -8.21
C TRP A 27 0.69 -0.70 -8.22
N MET A 28 1.48 -1.52 -7.53
CA MET A 28 1.20 -2.96 -7.40
C MET A 28 1.42 -3.45 -5.98
N GLY A 29 0.53 -4.31 -5.50
CA GLY A 29 0.64 -4.96 -4.18
C GLY A 29 1.41 -6.27 -4.26
N TRP A 30 2.24 -6.56 -3.24
CA TRP A 30 3.03 -7.79 -3.19
C TRP A 30 2.22 -9.00 -2.70
N PRO A 31 2.27 -10.15 -3.40
CA PRO A 31 1.56 -11.35 -2.99
C PRO A 31 2.31 -12.05 -1.84
N GLU A 32 1.70 -12.06 -0.66
CA GLU A 32 2.28 -12.69 0.54
C GLU A 32 1.30 -13.56 1.35
N ARG A 33 -0.01 -13.37 1.15
CA ARG A 33 -1.08 -14.04 1.88
C ARG A 33 -1.07 -15.56 1.66
N LEU A 34 -0.70 -16.32 2.71
CA LEU A 34 -0.52 -17.77 2.65
C LEU A 34 -1.83 -18.56 2.52
N ASP A 35 -2.95 -17.97 2.94
CA ASP A 35 -4.30 -18.50 2.78
C ASP A 35 -4.74 -18.49 1.30
N ASN A 36 -4.30 -17.49 0.54
CA ASN A 36 -4.64 -17.34 -0.87
C ASN A 36 -3.59 -17.96 -1.81
N TRP A 37 -2.32 -17.84 -1.46
CA TRP A 37 -1.22 -18.18 -2.36
C TRP A 37 -0.51 -19.47 -1.97
N ARG A 38 -0.62 -20.48 -2.85
CA ARG A 38 0.02 -21.79 -2.68
C ARG A 38 1.54 -21.69 -2.49
N LYS A 39 2.11 -22.70 -1.84
CA LYS A 39 3.57 -22.87 -1.68
C LYS A 39 4.25 -21.61 -1.13
N GLY A 40 3.68 -20.98 -0.11
CA GLY A 40 4.31 -19.80 0.50
C GLY A 40 4.34 -18.56 -0.40
N ALA A 41 3.41 -18.44 -1.36
CA ALA A 41 3.37 -17.40 -2.38
C ALA A 41 4.53 -17.33 -3.39
N PHE A 42 5.58 -18.15 -3.26
CA PHE A 42 6.74 -18.12 -4.17
C PHE A 42 6.39 -18.16 -5.67
N PRO A 43 5.48 -19.02 -6.15
CA PRO A 43 5.12 -19.03 -7.56
C PRO A 43 4.48 -17.71 -8.02
N SER A 44 3.64 -17.13 -7.17
CA SER A 44 2.92 -15.88 -7.45
C SER A 44 3.87 -14.70 -7.43
N GLN A 45 4.79 -14.66 -6.48
CA GLN A 45 5.85 -13.65 -6.41
C GLN A 45 6.69 -13.65 -7.70
N SER A 46 7.05 -14.82 -8.22
CA SER A 46 7.77 -14.92 -9.50
C SER A 46 6.97 -14.33 -10.68
N THR A 47 5.66 -14.60 -10.74
CA THR A 47 4.80 -14.02 -11.78
C THR A 47 4.64 -12.51 -11.61
N PHE A 48 4.46 -12.02 -10.39
CA PHE A 48 4.33 -10.59 -10.11
C PHE A 48 5.60 -9.84 -10.48
N VAL A 49 6.78 -10.42 -10.25
CA VAL A 49 8.05 -9.84 -10.73
C VAL A 49 8.04 -9.68 -12.24
N LYS A 50 7.62 -10.70 -13.00
CA LYS A 50 7.57 -10.61 -14.48
C LYS A 50 6.62 -9.50 -14.95
N VAL A 51 5.47 -9.37 -14.31
CA VAL A 51 4.50 -8.30 -14.60
C VAL A 51 5.09 -6.94 -14.26
N ALA A 52 5.71 -6.79 -13.09
CA ALA A 52 6.36 -5.55 -12.68
C ALA A 52 7.45 -5.13 -13.66
N THR A 53 8.29 -6.09 -14.08
CA THR A 53 9.34 -5.85 -15.08
C THR A 53 8.74 -5.39 -16.41
N ALA A 54 7.66 -6.02 -16.87
CA ALA A 54 7.00 -5.62 -18.11
C ALA A 54 6.39 -4.21 -18.02
N ILE A 55 5.72 -3.85 -16.92
CA ILE A 55 5.14 -2.51 -16.75
C ILE A 55 6.25 -1.45 -16.64
N SER A 56 7.37 -1.79 -15.97
CA SER A 56 8.48 -0.87 -15.75
C SER A 56 9.16 -0.36 -17.03
N THR A 57 8.92 -1.01 -18.18
CA THR A 57 9.41 -0.52 -19.48
C THR A 57 8.56 0.61 -20.06
N PHE A 58 7.34 0.81 -19.56
CA PHE A 58 6.39 1.82 -20.04
C PHE A 58 6.24 2.98 -19.06
N GLU A 59 6.20 2.69 -17.76
CA GLU A 59 6.00 3.71 -16.73
C GLU A 59 6.68 3.35 -15.41
N PRO A 60 6.95 4.35 -14.54
CA PRO A 60 7.44 4.08 -13.20
C PRO A 60 6.45 3.20 -12.41
N LEU A 61 6.96 2.14 -11.78
CA LEU A 61 6.15 1.25 -10.95
C LEU A 61 6.59 1.31 -9.49
N THR A 62 5.61 1.40 -8.59
CA THR A 62 5.84 1.29 -7.14
C THR A 62 5.20 0.00 -6.61
N MET A 63 6.02 -0.87 -6.04
CA MET A 63 5.58 -2.08 -5.36
C MET A 63 5.35 -1.82 -3.87
N CYS A 64 4.15 -2.07 -3.39
CA CYS A 64 3.81 -2.02 -1.97
C CYS A 64 4.05 -3.40 -1.33
N VAL A 65 5.02 -3.48 -0.41
CA VAL A 65 5.40 -4.70 0.31
C VAL A 65 5.17 -4.52 1.81
N SER A 66 4.84 -5.60 2.54
CA SER A 66 4.83 -5.55 4.00
C SER A 66 6.24 -5.43 4.56
N SER A 67 6.36 -4.87 5.77
CA SER A 67 7.63 -4.78 6.49
C SER A 67 8.33 -6.12 6.68
N GLY A 68 7.58 -7.21 6.89
CA GLY A 68 8.12 -8.55 7.10
C GLY A 68 8.70 -9.21 5.84
N GLN A 69 8.23 -8.83 4.65
CA GLN A 69 8.69 -9.37 3.36
C GLN A 69 9.81 -8.55 2.72
N HIS A 70 10.09 -7.34 3.22
CA HIS A 70 11.12 -6.45 2.67
C HIS A 70 12.51 -7.13 2.54
N MET A 71 12.81 -8.14 3.36
CA MET A 71 14.10 -8.86 3.38
C MET A 71 14.15 -10.16 2.56
N ILE A 72 13.02 -10.73 2.11
CA ILE A 72 13.02 -12.07 1.50
C ILE A 72 13.19 -11.96 -0.03
N GLY A 73 14.43 -12.09 -0.51
CA GLY A 73 14.81 -12.41 -1.90
C GLY A 73 14.50 -11.37 -2.99
N PHE A 74 13.60 -10.43 -2.73
CA PHE A 74 13.03 -9.47 -3.66
C PHE A 74 14.05 -8.41 -4.14
N MET A 75 14.93 -7.94 -3.26
CA MET A 75 15.91 -6.88 -3.56
C MET A 75 16.93 -7.24 -4.66
N ARG A 76 17.06 -8.51 -5.06
CA ARG A 76 18.03 -8.93 -6.09
C ARG A 76 17.48 -8.98 -7.51
N ILE A 77 16.16 -8.99 -7.70
CA ILE A 77 15.56 -9.23 -9.03
C ILE A 77 14.95 -7.95 -9.61
N VAL A 78 14.74 -6.94 -8.78
CA VAL A 78 14.00 -5.73 -9.14
C VAL A 78 14.98 -4.70 -9.72
N THR A 79 14.86 -4.44 -11.02
CA THR A 79 15.64 -3.48 -11.80
C THR A 79 15.55 -2.06 -11.21
N SER A 80 16.52 -1.18 -11.51
CA SER A 80 16.61 0.20 -10.98
C SER A 80 15.37 1.08 -11.17
N CYS A 81 14.41 0.68 -12.01
CA CYS A 81 13.20 1.45 -12.34
C CYS A 81 12.01 1.19 -11.43
N ILE A 82 12.05 0.17 -10.56
CA ILE A 82 10.92 -0.18 -9.70
C ILE A 82 11.20 0.32 -8.28
N LYS A 83 10.31 1.19 -7.78
CA LYS A 83 10.36 1.69 -6.41
C LYS A 83 9.68 0.72 -5.46
N ILE A 84 10.20 0.60 -4.24
CA ILE A 84 9.62 -0.24 -3.19
C ILE A 84 9.06 0.68 -2.11
N PHE A 85 7.77 0.56 -1.83
CA PHE A 85 7.11 1.18 -0.70
C PHE A 85 6.85 0.10 0.36
N VAL A 86 7.42 0.28 1.54
CA VAL A 86 7.23 -0.64 2.66
C VAL A 86 6.11 -0.12 3.55
N ASP A 87 5.04 -0.90 3.65
CA ASP A 87 3.97 -0.61 4.61
C ASP A 87 4.51 -0.84 6.04
N ARG A 88 4.68 0.26 6.78
CA ARG A 88 4.99 0.21 8.20
C ARG A 88 3.69 0.01 8.95
N LYS A 89 3.35 -1.26 9.22
CA LYS A 89 2.38 -1.57 10.28
C LYS A 89 2.85 -0.87 11.56
N PRO A 90 2.00 -0.08 12.25
CA PRO A 90 2.34 0.41 13.58
C PRO A 90 2.63 -0.81 14.45
N SER A 91 3.78 -0.78 15.13
CA SER A 91 4.15 -1.83 16.07
C SER A 91 3.01 -2.05 17.03
N SER A 92 2.62 -3.31 17.23
CA SER A 92 1.56 -3.77 18.13
C SER A 92 1.91 -3.56 19.61
N GLY A 93 2.34 -2.36 19.97
CA GLY A 93 2.69 -1.91 21.31
C GLY A 93 2.11 -0.53 21.66
N ASP A 94 1.46 0.16 20.71
CA ASP A 94 0.75 1.42 20.99
C ASP A 94 -0.76 1.14 21.11
N GLN A 95 -1.12 0.33 22.11
CA GLN A 95 -2.47 0.32 22.64
C GLN A 95 -2.64 1.66 23.35
N GLY A 96 -3.27 2.62 22.67
CA GLY A 96 -3.64 3.90 23.25
C GLY A 96 -4.33 3.67 24.59
N HIS A 97 -3.62 3.98 25.66
CA HIS A 97 -4.18 4.14 26.99
C HIS A 97 -5.15 5.33 26.88
N GLN A 98 -6.44 5.04 26.69
CA GLN A 98 -7.47 6.03 26.94
C GLN A 98 -7.40 6.36 28.43
N VAL A 99 -6.72 7.47 28.74
CA VAL A 99 -6.94 8.16 30.00
C VAL A 99 -8.40 8.61 29.96
N ALA A 100 -9.25 7.89 30.69
CA ALA A 100 -10.59 8.33 30.97
C ALA A 100 -10.47 9.61 31.79
N ASP A 101 -10.68 10.76 31.15
CA ASP A 101 -10.98 12.01 31.84
C ASP A 101 -12.36 11.82 32.49
N SER A 102 -12.35 11.32 33.73
CA SER A 102 -13.53 11.36 34.59
C SER A 102 -13.76 12.80 35.03
N GLY A 103 -14.46 13.56 34.20
CA GLY A 103 -15.17 14.74 34.65
C GLY A 103 -16.25 14.32 35.66
N VAL A 104 -16.02 14.63 36.93
CA VAL A 104 -17.08 14.73 37.93
C VAL A 104 -17.16 16.20 38.30
N GLY A 105 -18.23 16.84 37.87
CA GLY A 105 -18.61 18.16 38.33
C GLY A 105 -19.13 18.12 39.77
N GLU A 106 -19.03 19.28 40.41
CA GLU A 106 -20.06 19.86 41.28
C GLU A 106 -20.36 19.13 42.60
N THR A 107 -19.91 19.69 43.73
CA THR A 107 -20.77 20.37 44.74
C THR A 107 -20.01 20.65 46.05
N ALA A 108 -20.25 21.87 46.57
CA ALA A 108 -19.94 22.40 47.91
C ALA A 108 -18.48 22.72 48.29
#